data_AF-A0A971Y676-F1
#
_entry.id   AF-A0A971Y676-F1
#
_cell.length_a   1.000
_cell.length_b   1.000
_cell.length_c   1.000
_cell.angle_alpha   90.00
_cell.angle_beta   90.00
_cell.angle_gamma   90.00
#
_symmetry.space_group_name_H-M   'P 1'
#
loop_
_entity.id
_entity.type
_entity.pdbx_description
1 polymer ?
#
loop_
_entity_poly.entity_id
_entity_poly.type
_entity_poly.pdbx_seq_one_letter_code
_entity_poly.pdbx_strand_id
1 'polypeptide(L)'
;NDLGLQGIKMFYPSKDNIHVGHLSQLSEKASMYMLEELIQTTGANSQGIYAVDNMPEHNFSTSPVVTILPGYMTNREEDVLLKTKAYQLKLAEGLKNGINLYFESLENR
;
A
#
# COMPACT_ATOMS: atom_id res chain seq x y z
N ASN A 1 -4.00 7.66 23.38
CA ASN A 1 -3.37 8.84 22.74
C ASN A 1 -2.19 8.36 21.92
N ASP A 2 -2.44 7.99 20.67
CA ASP A 2 -1.47 7.38 19.76
C ASP A 2 -0.62 8.43 19.03
N LEU A 3 -0.09 9.40 19.79
CA LEU A 3 0.62 10.57 19.25
C LEU A 3 1.94 10.23 18.54
N GLY A 4 2.34 8.95 18.49
CA GLY A 4 3.61 8.50 17.91
C GLY A 4 3.48 7.64 16.65
N LEU A 5 2.28 7.17 16.29
CA LEU A 5 2.12 6.41 15.06
C LEU A 5 2.24 7.35 13.86
N GLN A 6 3.10 6.95 12.92
CA GLN A 6 3.30 7.63 11.64
C GLN A 6 3.82 6.66 10.59
N GLY A 7 3.54 6.95 9.32
CA GLY A 7 4.04 6.20 8.19
C GLY A 7 3.00 5.41 7.42
N ILE A 8 3.48 4.69 6.41
CA ILE A 8 2.66 4.06 5.38
C ILE A 8 2.52 2.57 5.68
N LYS A 9 1.27 2.08 5.63
CA LYS A 9 0.91 0.67 5.82
C LYS A 9 0.10 0.19 4.64
N MET A 10 0.26 -1.08 4.26
CA MET A 10 -0.57 -1.70 3.22
C MET A 10 -1.17 -3.03 3.67
N PHE A 11 -2.26 -3.40 3.03
CA PHE A 11 -2.94 -4.66 3.22
C PHE A 11 -3.23 -5.35 1.90
N TYR A 12 -3.12 -6.67 1.90
CA TYR A 12 -3.42 -7.54 0.77
C TYR A 12 -4.14 -8.80 1.25
N PRO A 13 -4.90 -9.51 0.40
CA PRO A 13 -5.57 -10.74 0.81
C PRO A 13 -4.56 -11.83 1.16
N SER A 14 -4.77 -12.55 2.26
CA SER A 14 -3.98 -13.74 2.57
C SER A 14 -4.32 -14.90 1.64
N LYS A 15 -3.51 -15.97 1.65
CA LYS A 15 -3.78 -17.20 0.90
C LYS A 15 -5.01 -17.95 1.42
N ASP A 16 -5.40 -17.71 2.67
CA ASP A 16 -6.51 -18.36 3.34
C ASP A 16 -7.86 -17.63 3.09
N ASN A 17 -7.83 -16.48 2.39
CA ASN A 17 -9.04 -15.80 1.98
C ASN A 17 -9.87 -16.68 1.03
N ILE A 18 -11.09 -17.04 1.46
CA ILE A 18 -11.97 -17.98 0.75
C ILE A 18 -12.43 -17.48 -0.64
N HIS A 19 -12.37 -16.17 -0.89
CA HIS A 19 -12.82 -15.56 -2.14
C HIS A 19 -11.65 -15.29 -3.09
N VAL A 20 -10.55 -14.74 -2.56
CA VAL A 20 -9.46 -14.17 -3.35
C VAL A 20 -8.07 -14.67 -2.95
N GLY A 21 -7.97 -15.79 -2.23
CA GLY A 21 -6.68 -16.37 -1.82
C GLY A 21 -5.72 -16.66 -2.99
N HIS A 22 -6.27 -16.96 -4.17
CA HIS A 22 -5.51 -17.14 -5.41
C HIS A 22 -4.80 -15.85 -5.90
N LEU A 23 -5.24 -14.67 -5.46
CA LEU A 23 -4.63 -13.37 -5.76
C LEU A 23 -3.55 -12.97 -4.74
N SER A 24 -3.38 -13.72 -3.64
CA SER A 24 -2.53 -13.33 -2.52
C SER A 24 -1.09 -13.06 -2.93
N GLN A 25 -0.46 -13.98 -3.68
CA GLN A 25 0.95 -13.84 -4.08
C GLN A 25 1.18 -12.63 -5.01
N LEU A 26 0.26 -12.37 -5.93
CA LEU A 26 0.35 -11.22 -6.84
C LEU A 26 0.13 -9.91 -6.07
N SER A 27 -0.83 -9.90 -5.16
CA SER A 27 -1.17 -8.73 -4.34
C SER A 27 -0.06 -8.40 -3.33
N GLU A 28 0.57 -9.42 -2.75
CA GLU A 28 1.76 -9.29 -1.91
C GLU A 28 2.91 -8.64 -2.69
N LYS A 29 3.24 -9.18 -3.87
CA LYS A 29 4.31 -8.64 -4.73
C LYS A 29 4.04 -7.19 -5.12
N ALA A 30 2.80 -6.88 -5.51
CA ALA A 30 2.38 -5.51 -5.82
C ALA A 30 2.55 -4.58 -4.60
N SER A 31 2.13 -5.03 -3.41
CA SER A 31 2.28 -4.26 -2.16
C SER A 31 3.75 -3.97 -1.83
N MET A 32 4.65 -4.94 -2.06
CA MET A 32 6.09 -4.74 -1.81
C MET A 32 6.67 -3.62 -2.68
N TYR A 33 6.48 -3.67 -4.01
CA TYR A 33 7.00 -2.64 -4.91
C TYR A 33 6.39 -1.27 -4.64
N MET A 34 5.07 -1.20 -4.41
CA MET A 34 4.40 0.06 -4.09
C MET A 34 4.89 0.66 -2.77
N LEU A 35 5.11 -0.16 -1.74
CA LEU A 35 5.60 0.34 -0.46
C LEU A 35 7.02 0.88 -0.59
N GLU A 36 7.94 0.14 -1.23
CA GLU A 36 9.33 0.57 -1.43
C GLU A 36 9.43 1.93 -2.14
N GLU A 37 8.71 2.09 -3.25
CA GLU A 37 8.69 3.34 -4.02
C GLU A 37 8.03 4.50 -3.26
N LEU A 38 6.97 4.22 -2.49
CA LEU A 38 6.36 5.23 -1.63
C LEU A 38 7.33 5.72 -0.57
N ILE A 39 8.07 4.83 0.11
CA ILE A 39 9.06 5.23 1.11
C ILE A 39 10.17 6.04 0.44
N GLN A 40 10.68 5.59 -0.69
CA GLN A 40 11.75 6.30 -1.42
C GLN A 40 11.31 7.71 -1.85
N THR A 41 10.10 7.85 -2.37
CA THR A 41 9.61 9.13 -2.93
C THR A 41 9.17 10.11 -1.84
N THR A 42 8.54 9.60 -0.78
CA THR A 42 7.92 10.44 0.26
C THR A 42 8.84 10.71 1.45
N GLY A 43 9.78 9.81 1.74
CA GLY A 43 10.57 9.79 2.97
C GLY A 43 9.78 9.38 4.21
N ALA A 44 8.57 8.82 4.06
CA ALA A 44 7.76 8.34 5.18
C ALA A 44 8.37 7.12 5.86
N ASN A 45 7.92 6.82 7.08
CA ASN A 45 8.29 5.57 7.75
C ASN A 45 7.52 4.40 7.15
N SER A 46 8.20 3.27 6.94
CA SER A 46 7.51 2.02 6.61
C SER A 46 6.85 1.43 7.86
N GLN A 47 5.56 1.13 7.76
CA GLN A 47 4.86 0.29 8.74
C GLN A 47 4.68 -1.14 8.22
N GLY A 48 5.10 -1.44 6.98
CA GLY A 48 5.05 -2.77 6.40
C GLY A 48 3.75 -3.09 5.63
N ILE A 49 3.71 -4.32 5.13
CA ILE A 49 2.57 -4.92 4.40
C ILE A 49 2.00 -6.08 5.22
N TYR A 50 0.68 -6.26 5.18
CA TYR A 50 0.01 -7.26 6.02
C TYR A 50 -1.04 -8.03 5.23
N ALA A 51 -0.97 -9.36 5.34
CA ALA A 51 -2.01 -10.24 4.85
C ALA A 51 -3.26 -10.13 5.73
N VAL A 52 -4.44 -10.01 5.13
CA VAL A 52 -5.73 -9.91 5.83
C VAL A 52 -6.81 -10.74 5.13
N ASP A 53 -7.76 -11.24 5.91
CA ASP A 53 -8.92 -11.99 5.40
C ASP A 53 -10.25 -11.28 5.66
N ASN A 54 -10.24 -10.26 6.51
CA ASN A 54 -11.43 -9.57 7.01
C ASN A 54 -11.63 -8.17 6.39
N MET A 55 -11.16 -7.96 5.16
CA MET A 55 -11.42 -6.76 4.36
C MET A 55 -12.42 -7.08 3.24
N PRO A 56 -13.73 -6.83 3.44
CA PRO A 56 -14.75 -7.15 2.46
C PRO A 56 -14.51 -6.54 1.08
N GLU A 57 -13.83 -5.39 1.01
CA GLU A 57 -13.44 -4.75 -0.23
C GLU A 57 -12.52 -5.61 -1.10
N HIS A 58 -11.71 -6.50 -0.51
CA HIS A 58 -10.83 -7.41 -1.25
C HIS A 58 -11.60 -8.56 -1.89
N ASN A 59 -12.67 -9.02 -1.25
CA ASN A 59 -13.36 -10.27 -1.59
C ASN A 59 -14.04 -10.26 -2.96
N PHE A 60 -14.24 -9.09 -3.56
CA PHE A 60 -14.89 -8.94 -4.86
C PHE A 60 -13.90 -8.67 -6.01
N SER A 61 -12.60 -8.61 -5.72
CA SER A 61 -11.60 -8.29 -6.74
C SER A 61 -11.36 -9.46 -7.70
N THR A 62 -11.28 -9.15 -8.99
CA THR A 62 -10.89 -10.10 -10.07
C THR A 62 -9.43 -9.92 -10.50
N SER A 63 -8.67 -9.07 -9.81
CA SER A 63 -7.29 -8.71 -10.12
C SER A 63 -6.53 -8.43 -8.82
N PRO A 64 -5.18 -8.45 -8.82
CA PRO A 64 -4.39 -8.16 -7.63
C PRO A 64 -4.86 -6.87 -6.94
N VAL A 65 -5.06 -6.93 -5.61
CA VAL A 65 -5.69 -5.84 -4.84
C VAL A 65 -4.85 -5.48 -3.63
N VAL A 66 -4.66 -4.17 -3.43
CA VAL A 66 -3.88 -3.61 -2.32
C VAL A 66 -4.64 -2.45 -1.72
N THR A 67 -4.85 -2.47 -0.40
CA THR A 67 -5.34 -1.32 0.35
C THR A 67 -4.15 -0.56 0.91
N ILE A 68 -4.11 0.75 0.65
CA ILE A 68 -2.99 1.62 1.02
C ILE A 68 -3.47 2.62 2.06
N LEU A 69 -2.80 2.63 3.22
CA LEU A 69 -2.95 3.65 4.25
C LEU A 69 -1.71 4.55 4.22
N PRO A 70 -1.81 5.77 3.65
CA PRO A 70 -0.66 6.64 3.41
C PRO A 70 -0.16 7.41 4.66
N GLY A 71 -0.85 7.31 5.79
CA GLY A 71 -0.49 7.98 7.04
C GLY A 71 -1.66 8.04 8.02
N TYR A 72 -1.41 8.52 9.24
CA TYR A 72 -2.37 8.60 10.33
C TYR A 72 -2.96 10.01 10.47
N MET A 73 -4.23 10.18 10.12
CA MET A 73 -4.94 11.48 10.32
C MET A 73 -5.10 11.86 11.81
N THR A 74 -4.94 10.90 12.72
CA THR A 74 -4.91 11.15 14.16
C THR A 74 -3.59 11.74 14.65
N ASN A 75 -2.53 11.66 13.82
CA ASN A 75 -1.27 12.35 14.06
C ASN A 75 -1.34 13.74 13.40
N ARG A 76 -1.17 14.81 14.19
CA ARG A 76 -1.32 16.19 13.71
C ARG A 76 -0.33 16.53 12.60
N GLU A 77 0.90 16.03 12.67
CA GLU A 77 1.93 16.33 11.68
C GLU A 77 1.61 15.65 10.35
N GLU A 78 1.22 14.37 10.38
CA GLU A 78 0.78 13.66 9.18
C GLU A 78 -0.54 14.19 8.61
N ASP A 79 -1.51 14.55 9.44
CA ASP A 79 -2.78 15.14 8.98
C ASP A 79 -2.56 16.43 8.18
N VAL A 80 -1.65 17.30 8.65
CA VAL A 80 -1.27 18.51 7.91
C VAL A 80 -0.53 18.15 6.62
N LEU A 81 0.42 17.22 6.69
CA LEU A 81 1.24 16.80 5.55
C LEU A 81 0.38 16.16 4.43
N LEU A 82 -0.52 15.24 4.78
CA LEU A 82 -1.43 14.53 3.88
C LEU A 82 -2.38 15.47 3.11
N LYS A 83 -2.67 16.65 3.66
CA LYS A 83 -3.48 17.69 3.01
C LYS A 83 -2.70 18.53 2.02
N THR A 84 -1.37 18.47 2.03
CA THR A 84 -0.56 19.27 1.11
C THR A 84 -0.55 18.67 -0.29
N LYS A 85 -0.76 19.51 -1.30
CA LYS A 85 -0.68 19.10 -2.70
C LYS A 85 0.68 18.50 -3.07
N ALA A 86 1.76 19.07 -2.52
CA ALA A 86 3.12 18.58 -2.75
C ALA A 86 3.30 17.14 -2.26
N TYR A 87 2.79 16.80 -1.07
CA TYR A 87 2.89 15.43 -0.56
C TYR A 87 1.99 14.46 -1.30
N GLN A 88 0.77 14.88 -1.67
CA GLN A 88 -0.11 14.06 -2.51
C GLN A 88 0.50 13.73 -3.88
N LEU A 89 1.24 14.67 -4.47
CA LEU A 89 1.99 14.41 -5.71
C LEU A 89 3.12 13.40 -5.50
N LYS A 90 3.84 13.47 -4.38
CA LYS A 90 4.85 12.46 -4.02
C LYS A 90 4.24 11.06 -3.82
N LEU A 91 3.10 10.99 -3.14
CA LEU A 91 2.34 9.73 -2.98
C LEU A 91 1.94 9.16 -4.36
N ALA A 92 1.38 9.99 -5.23
CA ALA A 92 0.98 9.58 -6.58
C ALA A 92 2.16 9.13 -7.44
N GLU A 93 3.30 9.83 -7.35
CA GLU A 93 4.53 9.47 -8.05
C GLU A 93 5.10 8.13 -7.57
N GLY A 94 5.21 7.92 -6.26
CA GLY A 94 5.67 6.65 -5.70
C GLY A 94 4.75 5.48 -6.07
N LEU A 95 3.43 5.69 -6.04
CA LEU A 95 2.48 4.67 -6.49
C LEU A 95 2.64 4.33 -7.96
N LYS A 96 2.75 5.34 -8.83
CA LYS A 96 2.97 5.16 -10.27
C LYS A 96 4.24 4.34 -10.52
N ASN A 97 5.35 4.68 -9.87
CA ASN A 97 6.61 3.95 -10.02
C ASN A 97 6.48 2.50 -9.54
N GLY A 98 5.88 2.27 -8.36
CA GLY A 98 5.70 0.92 -7.81
C GLY A 98 4.79 0.04 -8.66
N ILE A 99 3.74 0.63 -9.26
CA ILE A 99 2.89 -0.05 -10.23
C ILE A 99 3.69 -0.46 -11.47
N ASN A 100 4.51 0.45 -12.03
CA ASN A 100 5.34 0.14 -13.20
C ASN A 100 6.31 -1.00 -12.90
N LEU A 101 7.04 -0.94 -11.78
CA LEU A 101 7.96 -2.00 -11.36
C LEU A 101 7.24 -3.34 -11.15
N TYR A 102 6.03 -3.32 -10.58
CA TYR A 102 5.23 -4.51 -10.46
C TYR A 102 4.94 -5.13 -11.83
N PHE A 103 4.46 -4.36 -12.80
CA PHE A 103 4.17 -4.87 -14.15
C PHE A 103 5.43 -5.34 -14.89
N GLU A 104 6.52 -4.59 -14.84
CA GLU A 104 7.83 -5.00 -15.39
C GLU A 104 8.30 -6.34 -14.78
N SER A 105 8.04 -6.56 -13.49
CA SER A 105 8.37 -7.82 -12.81
C SER A 105 7.49 -9.02 -13.22
N LEU A 106 6.39 -8.78 -13.95
CA LEU A 106 5.56 -9.83 -14.54
C LEU A 106 6.01 -10.17 -15.96
N GLU A 107 6.50 -9.18 -16.71
CA GLU A 107 7.01 -9.35 -18.08
C GLU A 107 8.33 -10.12 -18.12
N ASN A 108 9.16 -9.98 -17.08
CA ASN A 108 10.44 -10.69 -16.95
C ASN A 108 10.29 -12.12 -16.37
N ARG A 109 9.14 -12.77 -16.55
CA ARG A 109 8.87 -14.15 -16.09
C ARG A 109 8.93 -15.18 -17.21
#